data_AF-A0A8H7SKI6-F1
#
_entry.id   AF-A0A8H7SKI6-F1
#
_cell.length_a   1.000
_cell.length_b   1.000
_cell.length_c   1.000
_cell.angle_alpha   90.00
_cell.angle_beta   90.00
_cell.angle_gamma   90.00
#
_symmetry.space_group_name_H-M   'P 1'
#
loop_
_entity.id
_entity.type
_entity.pdbx_description
1 polymer ?
#
loop_
_entity_poly.entity_id
_entity_poly.type
_entity_poly.pdbx_seq_one_letter_code
_entity_poly.pdbx_strand_id
1 'polypeptide(L)'
;MPSTDIIEQVEEEYGSYYTMKKISINHKIFVCAYRDQKIKAFVSSCSTTRLTGQRSFVGSGGNIVTISRPEVVEEYETHKSSVDAAENLRDNKTSYRHVISTERWEIHYFDGNMSHTTFKDILAFTLLKHCKELIENTHEDNSISRMRLRNDSTHFSLKNRPIWAD
;
A
#
# COMPACT_ATOMS: atom_id res chain seq x y z
N MET A 1 25.98 -15.13 -21.52
CA MET A 1 26.18 -14.17 -20.42
C MET A 1 27.53 -14.46 -19.79
N PRO A 2 28.25 -13.50 -19.19
CA PRO A 2 29.39 -13.86 -18.37
C PRO A 2 28.93 -14.89 -17.32
N SER A 3 29.74 -15.93 -17.08
CA SER A 3 29.47 -17.01 -16.12
C SER A 3 29.76 -16.60 -14.67
N THR A 4 30.21 -15.37 -14.45
CA THR A 4 30.65 -14.85 -13.17
C THR A 4 29.46 -14.37 -12.36
N ASP A 5 29.30 -14.89 -11.15
CA ASP A 5 28.35 -14.34 -10.18
C ASP A 5 28.86 -12.96 -9.72
N ILE A 6 28.05 -11.93 -9.94
CA ILE A 6 28.38 -10.56 -9.58
C ILE A 6 28.50 -10.35 -8.07
N ILE A 7 27.80 -11.16 -7.27
CA ILE A 7 27.78 -11.08 -5.81
C ILE A 7 29.11 -11.56 -5.24
N GLU A 8 29.68 -12.62 -5.80
CA GLU A 8 30.97 -13.17 -5.38
C GLU A 8 32.14 -12.22 -5.65
N GLN A 9 31.97 -11.25 -6.57
CA GLN A 9 32.99 -10.24 -6.88
C GLN A 9 32.99 -9.06 -5.90
N VAL A 10 32.00 -8.97 -5.01
CA VAL A 10 31.93 -7.86 -4.04
C VAL A 10 32.76 -8.20 -2.81
N GLU A 11 33.80 -7.39 -2.60
CA GLU A 11 34.69 -7.48 -1.44
C GLU A 11 33.95 -7.41 -0.10
N GLU A 12 34.65 -7.80 0.98
CA GLU A 12 34.03 -7.92 2.29
C GLU A 12 33.66 -6.61 2.97
N GLU A 13 34.29 -5.51 2.56
CA GLU A 13 34.16 -4.21 3.19
C GLU A 13 32.82 -3.54 2.88
N TYR A 14 32.27 -2.83 3.87
CA TYR A 14 31.07 -2.05 3.66
C TYR A 14 31.33 -0.91 2.68
N GLY A 15 30.42 -0.75 1.72
CA GLY A 15 30.57 0.23 0.65
C GLY A 15 31.24 -0.33 -0.60
N SER A 16 31.86 -1.52 -0.53
CA SER A 16 32.43 -2.18 -1.71
C SER A 16 31.34 -2.46 -2.74
N TYR A 17 31.71 -2.30 -4.00
CA TYR A 17 30.80 -2.48 -5.12
C TYR A 17 31.52 -3.05 -6.32
N TYR A 18 30.80 -3.85 -7.09
CA TYR A 18 31.26 -4.40 -8.35
C TYR A 18 30.22 -4.14 -9.43
N THR A 19 30.68 -3.89 -10.65
CA THR A 19 29.77 -3.51 -11.74
C THR A 19 30.09 -4.27 -13.01
N MET A 20 29.03 -4.70 -13.69
CA MET A 20 29.09 -5.28 -15.02
C MET A 20 28.25 -4.46 -15.97
N LYS A 21 28.68 -4.38 -17.22
CA LYS A 21 27.97 -3.64 -18.25
C LYS A 21 27.94 -4.44 -19.54
N LYS A 22 26.75 -4.57 -20.11
CA LYS A 22 26.54 -5.12 -21.44
C LYS A 22 26.05 -4.01 -22.36
N ILE A 23 26.82 -3.76 -23.42
CA ILE A 23 26.45 -2.83 -24.48
C ILE A 23 26.03 -3.65 -25.70
N SER A 24 24.89 -3.33 -26.27
CA SER A 24 24.41 -3.83 -27.56
C SER A 24 23.97 -2.63 -28.40
N ILE A 25 23.70 -2.84 -29.69
CA ILE A 25 23.48 -1.75 -30.67
C ILE A 25 22.39 -0.77 -30.20
N ASN A 26 21.32 -1.28 -29.57
CA ASN A 26 20.18 -0.48 -29.11
C ASN A 26 19.97 -0.46 -27.58
N HIS A 27 20.74 -1.24 -26.83
CA HIS A 27 20.48 -1.45 -25.41
C HIS A 27 21.77 -1.44 -24.62
N LYS A 28 21.72 -0.77 -23.48
CA LYS A 28 22.79 -0.74 -22.50
C LYS A 28 22.18 -1.19 -21.19
N ILE A 29 22.69 -2.30 -20.67
CA ILE A 29 22.31 -2.80 -19.36
C ILE A 29 23.55 -2.74 -18.48
N PHE A 30 23.34 -2.22 -17.29
CA PHE A 30 24.32 -2.09 -16.23
C PHE A 30 23.80 -2.85 -15.02
N VAL A 31 24.67 -3.63 -14.40
CA VAL A 31 24.37 -4.35 -13.17
C VAL A 31 25.40 -3.93 -12.14
N CYS A 32 24.94 -3.52 -10.96
CA CYS A 32 25.78 -3.12 -9.84
C CYS A 32 25.45 -3.99 -8.63
N ALA A 33 26.45 -4.68 -8.10
CA ALA A 33 26.38 -5.30 -6.79
C ALA A 33 27.05 -4.40 -5.76
N TYR A 34 26.43 -4.23 -4.60
CA TYR A 34 26.85 -3.28 -3.56
C TYR A 34 26.72 -3.93 -2.17
N ARG A 35 27.76 -3.81 -1.35
CA ARG A 35 27.75 -4.28 0.03
C ARG A 35 27.34 -3.18 1.00
N ASP A 36 26.07 -3.25 1.40
CA ASP A 36 25.53 -2.56 2.57
C ASP A 36 25.69 -3.50 3.79
N GLN A 37 24.76 -3.53 4.74
CA GLN A 37 24.72 -4.61 5.75
C GLN A 37 24.58 -6.02 5.14
N LYS A 38 24.04 -6.08 3.91
CA LYS A 38 23.94 -7.27 3.06
C LYS A 38 24.32 -6.86 1.64
N ILE A 39 24.74 -7.82 0.83
CA ILE A 39 24.98 -7.58 -0.59
C ILE A 39 23.63 -7.40 -1.28
N LYS A 40 23.53 -6.39 -2.13
CA LYS A 40 22.35 -6.04 -2.94
C LYS A 40 22.79 -5.91 -4.39
N ALA A 41 21.93 -6.32 -5.32
CA ALA A 41 22.17 -6.17 -6.75
C ALA A 41 21.10 -5.27 -7.39
N PHE A 42 21.54 -4.37 -8.26
CA PHE A 42 20.73 -3.41 -8.97
C PHE A 42 20.96 -3.57 -10.47
N VAL A 43 19.87 -3.59 -11.23
CA VAL A 43 19.91 -3.61 -12.70
C VAL A 43 19.37 -2.29 -13.20
N SER A 44 20.10 -1.63 -14.08
CA SER A 44 19.72 -0.34 -14.64
C SER A 44 20.10 -0.22 -16.11
N SER A 45 19.32 0.57 -16.85
CA SER A 45 19.68 1.02 -18.19
C SER A 45 20.50 2.32 -18.18
N CYS A 46 20.49 3.08 -17.08
CA CYS A 46 21.39 4.22 -16.86
C CYS A 46 22.74 3.72 -16.31
N SER A 47 23.84 4.38 -16.66
CA SER A 47 25.19 3.79 -16.55
C SER A 47 26.13 4.60 -15.67
N THR A 48 25.68 4.98 -14.49
CA THR A 48 26.54 5.76 -13.60
C THR A 48 27.13 4.85 -12.53
N THR A 49 28.46 4.83 -12.49
CA THR A 49 29.27 4.18 -11.45
C THR A 49 29.78 5.20 -10.44
N ARG A 50 29.28 6.43 -10.48
CA ARG A 50 29.76 7.51 -9.61
C ARG A 50 29.30 7.21 -8.19
N LEU A 51 30.21 7.39 -7.25
CA LEU A 51 29.87 7.41 -5.83
C LEU A 51 29.39 8.82 -5.49
N THR A 52 28.10 8.98 -5.22
CA THR A 52 27.48 10.30 -4.96
C THR A 52 26.74 10.35 -3.64
N GLY A 53 26.17 9.22 -3.19
CA GLY A 53 25.47 9.11 -1.93
C GLY A 53 26.39 8.72 -0.77
N GLN A 54 25.97 9.05 0.46
CA GLN A 54 26.54 8.51 1.69
C GLN A 54 25.44 7.89 2.54
N ARG A 55 25.81 6.84 3.27
CA ARG A 55 24.95 6.21 4.26
C ARG A 55 25.70 6.01 5.56
N SER A 56 25.10 6.44 6.65
CA SER A 56 25.54 6.07 7.99
C SER A 56 24.59 5.03 8.60
N PHE A 57 25.14 4.03 9.27
CA PHE A 57 24.37 3.06 10.05
C PHE A 57 25.19 2.55 11.24
N VAL A 58 24.51 1.94 12.20
CA VAL A 58 25.15 1.31 13.36
C VAL A 58 25.68 -0.07 12.95
N GLY A 59 26.99 -0.25 12.98
CA GLY A 59 27.65 -1.52 12.70
C GLY A 59 27.55 -2.51 13.87
N SER A 60 28.05 -3.72 13.67
CA SER A 60 27.94 -4.83 14.63
C SER A 60 28.59 -4.58 16.01
N GLY A 61 29.46 -3.57 16.12
CA GLY A 61 30.09 -3.14 17.38
C GLY A 61 29.48 -1.89 18.01
N GLY A 62 28.31 -1.42 17.55
CA GLY A 62 27.70 -0.17 18.02
C GLY A 62 28.33 1.11 17.43
N ASN A 63 29.42 0.97 16.67
CA ASN A 63 30.07 2.08 15.99
C ASN A 63 29.24 2.57 14.80
N ILE A 64 29.23 3.88 14.57
CA ILE A 64 28.64 4.48 13.37
C ILE A 64 29.62 4.27 12.22
N VAL A 65 29.16 3.55 11.19
CA VAL A 65 29.90 3.32 9.95
C VAL A 65 29.27 4.19 8.86
N THR A 66 30.09 4.99 8.18
CA THR A 66 29.65 5.81 7.04
C THR A 66 30.29 5.27 5.77
N ILE A 67 29.46 4.94 4.79
CA ILE A 67 29.90 4.38 3.51
C ILE A 67 29.41 5.20 2.33
N SER A 68 30.22 5.22 1.28
CA SER A 68 29.82 5.76 -0.01
C SER A 68 28.88 4.80 -0.74
N ARG A 69 27.94 5.35 -1.50
CA ARG A 69 26.97 4.61 -2.31
C ARG A 69 27.13 4.91 -3.79
N PRO A 70 27.02 3.89 -4.65
CA PRO A 70 26.82 4.09 -6.08
C PRO A 70 25.54 4.89 -6.33
N GLU A 71 25.58 5.79 -7.31
CA GLU A 71 24.47 6.68 -7.68
C GLU A 71 23.19 5.90 -8.01
N VAL A 72 23.29 4.74 -8.67
CA VAL A 72 22.14 3.86 -8.95
C VAL A 72 21.42 3.40 -7.67
N VAL A 73 22.17 3.20 -6.58
CA VAL A 73 21.60 2.80 -5.29
C VAL A 73 20.89 4.00 -4.66
N GLU A 74 21.51 5.18 -4.75
CA GLU A 74 20.93 6.41 -4.19
C GLU A 74 19.65 6.81 -4.94
N GLU A 75 19.66 6.75 -6.27
CA GLU A 75 18.49 6.99 -7.11
C GLU A 75 17.36 6.01 -6.78
N TYR A 76 17.67 4.72 -6.66
CA TYR A 76 16.67 3.72 -6.30
C TYR A 76 16.06 3.98 -4.91
N GLU A 77 16.89 4.19 -3.88
CA GLU A 77 16.42 4.41 -2.51
C GLU A 77 15.55 5.67 -2.40
N THR A 78 15.84 6.70 -3.20
CA THR A 78 15.05 7.94 -3.25
C THR A 78 13.65 7.74 -3.82
N HIS A 79 13.50 6.87 -4.83
CA HIS A 79 12.25 6.77 -5.60
C HIS A 79 11.39 5.52 -5.30
N LYS A 80 11.97 4.49 -4.67
CA LYS A 80 11.30 3.20 -4.44
C LYS A 80 10.01 3.30 -3.61
N SER A 81 9.89 4.31 -2.76
CA SER A 81 8.81 4.41 -1.77
C SER A 81 7.56 5.10 -2.28
N SER A 82 7.52 5.57 -3.54
CA SER A 82 6.37 6.31 -4.06
C SER A 82 5.04 5.55 -3.98
N VAL A 83 5.05 4.27 -4.37
CA VAL A 83 3.88 3.38 -4.30
C VAL A 83 3.52 3.08 -2.85
N ASP A 84 4.50 2.71 -2.03
CA ASP A 84 4.28 2.40 -0.61
C ASP A 84 3.78 3.63 0.17
N ALA A 85 4.29 4.82 -0.13
CA ALA A 85 3.87 6.07 0.49
C ALA A 85 2.42 6.40 0.09
N ALA A 86 2.05 6.19 -1.17
CA ALA A 86 0.67 6.33 -1.61
C ALA A 86 -0.26 5.32 -0.92
N GLU A 87 0.19 4.08 -0.73
CA GLU A 87 -0.58 3.05 -0.01
C GLU A 87 -0.77 3.39 1.46
N ASN A 88 0.31 3.77 2.15
CA ASN A 88 0.24 4.22 3.55
C ASN A 88 -0.69 5.44 3.72
N LEU A 89 -0.80 6.32 2.71
CA LEU A 89 -1.76 7.42 2.71
C LEU A 89 -3.21 6.94 2.52
N ARG A 90 -3.45 5.86 1.76
CA ARG A 90 -4.78 5.24 1.64
C ARG A 90 -5.19 4.57 2.95
N ASP A 91 -4.31 3.79 3.56
CA ASP A 91 -4.58 3.05 4.81
C ASP A 91 -4.89 3.96 6.02
N ASN A 92 -4.28 5.15 6.05
CA ASN A 92 -4.47 6.13 7.11
C ASN A 92 -5.71 7.01 6.93
N LYS A 93 -6.40 6.95 5.79
CA LYS A 93 -7.68 7.64 5.61
C LYS A 93 -8.81 6.77 6.17
N THR A 94 -9.47 7.26 7.23
CA THR A 94 -10.66 6.65 7.87
C THR A 94 -11.78 6.29 6.88
N SER A 95 -11.82 6.96 5.71
CA SER A 95 -12.80 6.70 4.65
C SER A 95 -12.57 5.42 3.83
N TYR A 96 -11.33 4.91 3.73
CA TYR A 96 -10.99 3.72 2.91
C TYR A 96 -10.98 2.43 3.72
N ARG A 97 -10.98 2.51 5.07
CA ARG A 97 -11.10 1.33 5.95
C ARG A 97 -12.47 0.65 5.96
N HIS A 98 -13.39 1.10 5.12
CA HIS A 98 -14.57 0.32 4.77
C HIS A 98 -14.28 -0.51 3.50
N VAL A 99 -13.22 -1.30 3.53
CA VAL A 99 -13.25 -2.56 2.77
C VAL A 99 -14.41 -3.32 3.39
N ILE A 100 -15.57 -3.25 2.74
CA ILE A 100 -16.75 -4.01 3.15
C ILE A 100 -16.28 -5.45 3.16
N SER A 101 -16.32 -6.11 4.34
CA SER A 101 -16.12 -7.55 4.40
C SER A 101 -17.22 -8.17 3.54
N THR A 102 -16.85 -8.61 2.35
CA THR A 102 -17.77 -9.13 1.36
C THR A 102 -17.11 -10.30 0.67
N GLU A 103 -17.89 -11.36 0.46
CA GLU A 103 -17.44 -12.55 -0.26
C GLU A 103 -17.35 -12.29 -1.78
N ARG A 104 -17.87 -11.15 -2.24
CA ARG A 104 -17.82 -10.74 -3.66
C ARG A 104 -16.59 -9.87 -3.92
N TRP A 105 -15.51 -10.51 -4.32
CA TRP A 105 -14.22 -9.87 -4.59
C TRP A 105 -14.30 -8.68 -5.56
N GLU A 106 -15.28 -8.68 -6.47
CA GLU A 106 -15.53 -7.62 -7.46
C GLU A 106 -15.83 -6.26 -6.79
N ILE A 107 -16.44 -6.27 -5.60
CA ILE A 107 -16.79 -5.05 -4.85
C ILE A 107 -15.52 -4.30 -4.41
N HIS A 108 -14.40 -4.99 -4.24
CA HIS A 108 -13.12 -4.37 -3.87
C HIS A 108 -12.50 -3.50 -4.98
N TYR A 109 -13.00 -3.58 -6.22
CA TYR A 109 -12.47 -2.83 -7.36
C TYR A 109 -13.24 -1.53 -7.69
N PHE A 110 -14.39 -1.27 -7.05
CA PHE A 110 -15.24 -0.11 -7.36
C PHE A 110 -14.78 1.23 -6.76
N ASP A 111 -13.52 1.34 -6.35
CA ASP A 111 -12.96 2.48 -5.61
C ASP A 111 -12.46 3.62 -6.52
N GLY A 112 -13.00 3.74 -7.73
CA GLY A 112 -12.37 4.48 -8.82
C GLY A 112 -12.62 5.99 -8.87
N ASN A 113 -13.77 6.52 -8.43
CA ASN A 113 -14.09 7.95 -8.60
C ASN A 113 -15.27 8.47 -7.78
N MET A 114 -15.81 7.67 -6.85
CA MET A 114 -16.99 8.04 -6.08
C MET A 114 -16.62 8.02 -4.61
N SER A 115 -16.82 9.12 -3.88
CA SER A 115 -16.55 9.11 -2.45
C SER A 115 -17.41 8.02 -1.81
N HIS A 116 -16.83 7.30 -0.85
CA HIS A 116 -17.50 6.21 -0.17
C HIS A 116 -18.83 6.63 0.50
N THR A 117 -18.94 7.90 0.91
CA THR A 117 -20.20 8.51 1.36
C THR A 117 -21.24 8.53 0.23
N THR A 118 -20.87 9.02 -0.96
CA THR A 118 -21.75 9.06 -2.13
C THR A 118 -22.14 7.66 -2.60
N PHE A 119 -21.25 6.67 -2.54
CA PHE A 119 -21.60 5.27 -2.82
C PHE A 119 -22.62 4.71 -1.82
N LYS A 120 -22.37 4.89 -0.52
CA LYS A 120 -23.32 4.47 0.53
C LYS A 120 -24.67 5.15 0.37
N ASP A 121 -24.68 6.44 0.08
CA ASP A 121 -25.91 7.22 -0.10
C ASP A 121 -26.67 6.77 -1.36
N ILE A 122 -25.97 6.52 -2.48
CA ILE A 122 -26.58 5.98 -3.69
C ILE A 122 -27.14 4.58 -3.44
N LEU A 123 -26.39 3.67 -2.80
CA LEU A 123 -26.87 2.33 -2.49
C LEU A 123 -28.07 2.34 -1.56
N ALA A 124 -28.02 3.14 -0.49
CA ALA A 124 -29.11 3.29 0.45
C ALA A 124 -30.34 3.86 -0.25
N PHE A 125 -30.17 4.90 -1.08
CA PHE A 125 -31.25 5.50 -1.85
C PHE A 125 -31.86 4.50 -2.85
N THR A 126 -31.02 3.75 -3.58
CA THR A 126 -31.46 2.80 -4.59
C THR A 126 -32.20 1.62 -3.95
N LEU A 127 -31.71 1.12 -2.82
CA LEU A 127 -32.37 0.07 -2.05
C LEU A 127 -33.71 0.56 -1.48
N LEU A 128 -33.74 1.75 -0.87
CA LEU A 128 -34.97 2.33 -0.31
C LEU A 128 -36.01 2.59 -1.39
N LYS A 129 -35.59 3.04 -2.58
CA LYS A 129 -36.47 3.23 -3.74
C LYS A 129 -37.04 1.89 -4.20
N HIS A 130 -36.21 0.85 -4.33
CA HIS A 130 -36.67 -0.47 -4.70
C HIS A 130 -37.65 -1.06 -3.67
N CYS A 131 -37.37 -0.89 -2.38
CA CYS A 131 -38.29 -1.30 -1.31
C CYS A 131 -39.63 -0.54 -1.38
N LYS A 132 -39.63 0.76 -1.70
CA LYS A 132 -40.88 1.52 -1.90
C LYS A 132 -41.66 1.04 -3.11
N GLU A 133 -41.00 0.80 -4.24
CA GLU A 133 -41.66 0.27 -5.44
C GLU A 133 -42.27 -1.12 -5.19
N LEU A 134 -41.61 -1.98 -4.41
CA LEU A 134 -42.17 -3.27 -3.98
C LEU A 134 -43.41 -3.12 -3.07
N ILE A 135 -43.41 -2.12 -2.18
CA ILE A 135 -44.55 -1.82 -1.29
C ILE A 135 -45.73 -1.22 -2.07
N GLU A 136 -45.46 -0.36 -3.05
CA GLU A 136 -46.49 0.26 -3.88
C GLU A 136 -47.12 -0.75 -4.84
N ASN A 137 -46.31 -1.64 -5.43
CA ASN A 137 -46.80 -2.73 -6.27
C ASN A 137 -47.57 -3.81 -5.47
N THR A 138 -47.33 -3.95 -4.17
CA THR A 138 -48.12 -4.83 -3.29
C THR A 138 -49.41 -4.17 -2.77
N HIS A 139 -49.63 -2.88 -3.05
CA HIS A 139 -50.85 -2.17 -2.68
C HIS A 139 -51.96 -2.23 -3.74
N GLU A 140 -51.65 -2.58 -5.00
CA GLU A 140 -52.66 -2.90 -6.01
C GLU A 140 -53.19 -4.34 -5.86
N ASP A 141 -52.38 -5.27 -5.34
CA ASP A 141 -52.80 -6.64 -5.00
C ASP A 141 -53.13 -6.75 -3.50
N ASN A 142 -54.29 -6.21 -3.13
CA ASN A 142 -54.79 -6.20 -1.76
C ASN A 142 -54.85 -7.61 -1.12
N SER A 143 -54.43 -7.66 0.14
CA SER A 143 -54.58 -8.73 1.15
C SER A 143 -53.62 -9.92 1.08
N ILE A 144 -52.57 -9.92 1.91
CA ILE A 144 -52.20 -10.98 2.88
C ILE A 144 -50.84 -10.65 3.54
N SER A 145 -50.82 -10.73 4.88
CA SER A 145 -49.67 -10.89 5.77
C SER A 145 -48.81 -9.67 6.15
N ARG A 146 -49.25 -9.04 7.26
CA ARG A 146 -48.45 -8.21 8.17
C ARG A 146 -47.14 -8.90 8.58
N MET A 147 -45.99 -8.34 8.22
CA MET A 147 -44.75 -8.48 8.99
C MET A 147 -44.51 -7.17 9.75
N ARG A 148 -44.90 -7.14 11.03
CA ARG A 148 -44.62 -6.04 11.97
C ARG A 148 -43.11 -5.96 12.20
N LEU A 149 -42.44 -4.98 11.61
CA LEU A 149 -41.18 -4.47 12.16
C LEU A 149 -41.55 -3.45 13.24
N ARG A 150 -41.35 -3.85 14.51
CA ARG A 150 -41.45 -2.94 15.67
C ARG A 150 -40.33 -1.90 15.57
N ASN A 151 -40.69 -0.66 15.33
CA ASN A 151 -39.87 0.50 15.64
C ASN A 151 -40.04 0.84 17.12
N ASP A 152 -39.11 0.39 17.97
CA ASP A 152 -38.93 0.96 19.30
C ASP A 152 -37.66 1.83 19.28
N SER A 153 -37.85 3.11 18.97
CA SER A 153 -36.85 4.17 19.12
C SER A 153 -37.32 5.14 20.19
N THR A 154 -36.95 4.89 21.44
CA THR A 154 -36.95 5.92 22.50
C THR A 154 -35.89 5.59 23.56
N HIS A 155 -34.73 6.23 23.48
CA HIS A 155 -34.20 7.16 24.50
C HIS A 155 -32.67 7.29 24.41
N PHE A 156 -32.25 8.50 24.03
CA PHE A 156 -30.94 9.07 24.33
C PHE A 156 -30.71 9.04 25.86
N SER A 157 -29.56 8.53 26.31
CA SER A 157 -28.92 8.94 27.57
C SER A 157 -27.45 8.52 27.58
N LEU A 158 -26.57 9.45 27.20
CA LEU A 158 -25.18 9.47 27.63
C LEU A 158 -25.15 9.91 29.09
N LYS A 159 -24.84 9.00 30.02
CA LYS A 159 -24.30 9.36 31.33
C LYS A 159 -23.13 8.45 31.68
N ASN A 160 -21.95 9.06 31.58
CA ASN A 160 -20.68 8.63 32.14
C ASN A 160 -20.84 8.08 33.58
N ARG A 161 -20.17 6.96 33.87
CA ARG A 161 -19.62 6.71 35.22
C ARG A 161 -18.20 6.16 35.10
N PRO A 162 -17.25 6.65 35.93
CA PRO A 162 -15.89 6.15 35.95
C PRO A 162 -15.80 4.82 36.70
N ILE A 163 -14.93 3.97 36.20
CA ILE A 163 -14.35 2.80 36.87
C ILE A 163 -13.55 3.31 38.06
N TRP A 164 -13.71 2.72 39.25
CA TRP A 164 -12.77 2.45 40.36
C TRP A 164 -13.63 2.20 41.62
N ALA A 165 -13.67 0.96 42.10
CA ALA A 165 -14.12 0.61 43.44
C ALA A 165 -13.19 -0.51 43.94
N ASP A 166 -12.51 -0.23 45.05
CA ASP A 166 -11.85 -1.22 45.91
C ASP A 166 -12.89 -2.21 46.50
#